data_AF-A0A1I4LTE2-F1
#
_entry.id   AF-A0A1I4LTE2-F1
#
_cell.length_a   1.000
_cell.length_b   1.000
_cell.length_c   1.000
_cell.angle_alpha   90.00
_cell.angle_beta   90.00
_cell.angle_gamma   90.00
#
_symmetry.space_group_name_H-M   'P 1'
#
loop_
_entity.id
_entity.type
_entity.pdbx_description
1 polymer ?
#
loop_
_entity_poly.entity_id
_entity_poly.type
_entity_poly.pdbx_seq_one_letter_code
_entity_poly.pdbx_strand_id
1 'polypeptide(L)'
;MVNRPRCCEFGGALVTDLTGRICAEMSSLEFIDRSYPMLSSWGVRDEDVLIHSLGCSAWNELGSELGFMAVAECPVPMTHGADIRSDSTWFSRTQRTPDALIEFERFDGTDRGQKKLDEKLCNLLEASMRWGDAPTVLILSAWSKGVVSAPNKDVFLQRCRQGFKSSVGAQVPAIRNTAVLFSRFIFEIERSGTLLLKQIRCERLM
;
A
#
# COMPACT_ATOMS: atom_id res chain seq x y z
N MET A 1 44.37 21.81 -23.61
CA MET A 1 43.68 20.54 -23.88
C MET A 1 43.71 19.71 -22.61
N VAL A 2 42.58 19.63 -21.90
CA VAL A 2 42.43 18.77 -20.72
C VAL A 2 41.42 17.70 -21.06
N ASN A 3 41.89 16.46 -21.07
CA ASN A 3 41.16 15.27 -21.44
C ASN A 3 40.15 14.94 -20.32
N ARG A 4 38.86 15.19 -20.54
CA ARG A 4 37.80 14.74 -19.63
C ARG A 4 37.47 13.27 -19.95
N PRO A 5 37.55 12.34 -18.98
CA PRO A 5 37.03 11.01 -19.23
C PRO A 5 35.51 11.09 -19.39
N ARG A 6 35.01 10.49 -20.48
CA ARG A 6 33.58 10.21 -20.68
C ARG A 6 33.13 9.32 -19.54
N CYS A 7 32.31 9.82 -18.63
CA CYS A 7 31.54 8.95 -17.75
C CYS A 7 30.56 8.17 -18.63
N CYS A 8 30.84 6.88 -18.73
CA CYS A 8 30.03 5.86 -19.34
C CYS A 8 28.59 5.90 -18.80
N GLU A 9 27.67 5.54 -19.68
CA GLU A 9 26.27 5.26 -19.41
C GLU A 9 26.14 4.29 -18.21
N PHE A 10 25.69 4.80 -17.07
CA PHE A 10 25.07 3.98 -16.03
C PHE A 10 23.56 3.92 -16.30
N GLY A 11 23.19 3.35 -17.44
CA GLY A 11 21.81 2.98 -17.74
C GLY A 11 21.73 1.47 -17.78
N GLY A 12 21.27 0.83 -16.69
CA GLY A 12 20.95 -0.60 -16.76
C GLY A 12 20.97 -1.43 -15.47
N ALA A 13 21.51 -0.93 -14.35
CA ALA A 13 21.65 -1.75 -13.14
C ALA A 13 21.43 -0.96 -11.85
N LEU A 14 20.15 -0.65 -11.54
CA LEU A 14 19.63 -0.37 -10.18
C LEU A 14 18.14 0.04 -10.23
N VAL A 15 17.29 -0.71 -10.96
CA VAL A 15 15.89 -0.82 -10.52
C VAL A 15 15.95 -1.81 -9.36
N THR A 16 16.32 -1.29 -8.20
CA THR A 16 16.25 -2.02 -6.93
C THR A 16 14.83 -2.54 -6.80
N ASP A 17 14.65 -3.85 -6.58
CA ASP A 17 13.35 -4.49 -6.44
C ASP A 17 12.51 -3.75 -5.39
N LEU A 18 11.61 -2.87 -5.85
CA LEU A 18 10.79 -2.02 -4.99
C LEU A 18 9.93 -2.89 -4.07
N THR A 19 9.40 -4.00 -4.60
CA THR A 19 8.67 -5.00 -3.83
C THR A 19 9.53 -5.58 -2.70
N GLY A 20 10.75 -6.03 -3.02
CA GLY A 20 11.68 -6.57 -2.02
C GLY A 20 12.01 -5.58 -0.90
N ARG A 21 12.24 -4.31 -1.25
CA ARG A 21 12.49 -3.24 -0.25
C ARG A 21 11.28 -2.98 0.63
N ILE A 22 10.09 -2.87 0.05
CA ILE A 22 8.84 -2.70 0.80
C ILE A 22 8.64 -3.87 1.75
N CYS A 23 8.76 -5.11 1.26
CA CYS A 23 8.59 -6.30 2.08
C CYS A 23 9.62 -6.36 3.22
N ALA A 24 10.87 -5.94 2.98
CA ALA A 24 11.91 -5.91 4.01
C ALA A 24 11.53 -4.96 5.17
N GLU A 25 11.15 -3.73 4.86
CA GLU A 25 10.77 -2.72 5.86
C GLU A 25 9.44 -3.06 6.55
N MET A 26 8.44 -3.55 5.79
CA MET A 26 7.09 -3.85 6.27
C MET A 26 6.89 -5.32 6.68
N SER A 27 7.97 -6.04 7.00
CA SER A 27 7.91 -7.35 7.66
C SER A 27 8.57 -7.35 9.05
N SER A 28 9.08 -6.20 9.49
CA SER A 28 9.68 -5.96 10.80
C SER A 28 9.01 -4.74 11.44
N LEU A 29 9.13 -4.61 12.76
CA LEU A 29 8.71 -3.40 13.47
C LEU A 29 9.77 -2.28 13.44
N GLU A 30 11.00 -2.56 13.03
CA GLU A 30 12.12 -1.61 13.12
C GLU A 30 11.82 -0.24 12.50
N PHE A 31 11.24 -0.21 11.30
CA PHE A 31 10.81 1.01 10.64
C PHE A 31 9.73 1.75 11.45
N ILE A 32 8.70 1.02 11.91
CA ILE A 32 7.60 1.63 12.68
C ILE A 32 8.08 2.13 14.05
N ASP A 33 8.94 1.39 14.73
CA ASP A 33 9.48 1.79 16.03
C ASP A 33 10.27 3.10 15.94
N ARG A 34 11.03 3.27 14.85
CA ARG A 34 11.80 4.48 14.59
C ARG A 34 10.91 5.66 14.19
N SER A 35 9.97 5.44 13.26
CA SER A 35 9.26 6.53 12.57
C SER A 35 7.88 6.84 13.17
N TYR A 36 7.19 5.83 13.71
CA TYR A 36 5.85 5.94 14.29
C TYR A 36 5.72 5.18 15.62
N PRO A 37 6.49 5.55 16.66
CA PRO A 37 6.43 4.90 17.97
C PRO A 37 5.03 4.97 18.63
N MET A 38 4.16 5.87 18.16
CA MET A 38 2.73 5.90 18.54
C MET A 38 1.99 4.60 18.21
N LEU A 39 2.36 3.95 17.10
CA LEU A 39 1.78 2.68 16.72
C LEU A 39 2.31 1.51 17.55
N SER A 40 3.56 1.57 18.04
CA SER A 40 4.22 0.40 18.65
C SER A 40 4.50 0.52 20.14
N SER A 41 5.18 1.56 20.62
CA SER A 41 5.69 1.65 21.99
C SER A 41 4.90 2.59 22.90
N TRP A 42 4.30 3.66 22.35
CA TRP A 42 3.49 4.60 23.14
C TRP A 42 2.04 4.11 23.29
N GLY A 43 1.53 3.46 22.25
CA GLY A 43 0.14 3.03 22.15
C GLY A 43 -0.78 4.09 21.59
N VAL A 44 -1.82 3.61 20.91
CA VAL A 44 -2.84 4.41 20.26
C VAL A 44 -4.21 4.04 20.79
N ARG A 45 -5.14 4.99 20.85
CA ARG A 45 -6.55 4.68 21.17
C ARG A 45 -7.16 3.85 20.05
N ASP A 46 -8.12 2.98 20.36
CA ASP A 46 -8.92 2.24 19.37
C ASP A 46 -9.92 3.17 18.66
N GLU A 47 -9.37 4.13 17.93
CA GLU A 47 -10.07 5.10 17.12
C GLU A 47 -9.70 4.81 15.67
N ASP A 48 -10.68 4.30 14.91
CA ASP A 48 -10.50 3.82 13.53
C ASP A 48 -9.77 4.83 12.65
N VAL A 49 -10.21 6.09 12.71
CA VAL A 49 -9.67 7.21 11.94
C VAL A 49 -8.24 7.57 12.34
N LEU A 50 -7.90 7.47 13.63
CA LEU A 50 -6.55 7.78 14.12
C LEU A 50 -5.56 6.73 13.64
N ILE A 51 -5.90 5.45 13.78
CA ILE A 51 -5.05 4.34 13.34
C ILE A 51 -4.89 4.36 11.83
N HIS A 52 -5.98 4.64 11.11
CA HIS A 52 -5.93 4.85 9.67
C HIS A 52 -4.95 5.96 9.30
N SER A 53 -5.07 7.15 9.92
CA SER A 53 -4.18 8.28 9.66
C SER A 53 -2.71 7.96 9.95
N LEU A 54 -2.42 7.24 11.04
CA LEU A 54 -1.07 6.81 11.39
C LEU A 54 -0.51 5.77 10.41
N GLY A 55 -1.34 4.82 9.96
CA GLY A 55 -0.95 3.84 8.95
C GLY A 55 -0.64 4.49 7.60
N CYS A 56 -1.49 5.40 7.13
CA CYS A 56 -1.25 6.15 5.90
C CYS A 56 0.01 7.02 6.01
N SER A 57 0.24 7.62 7.18
CA SER A 57 1.46 8.38 7.46
C SER A 57 2.69 7.46 7.40
N ALA A 58 2.65 6.28 8.01
CA ALA A 58 3.73 5.29 7.94
C ALA A 58 4.07 4.87 6.51
N TRP A 59 3.07 4.66 5.67
CA TRP A 59 3.30 4.42 4.24
C TRP A 59 3.92 5.63 3.55
N ASN A 60 3.46 6.85 3.83
CA ASN A 60 4.06 8.05 3.22
C ASN A 60 5.53 8.25 3.61
N GLU A 61 5.86 8.06 4.89
CA GLU A 61 7.23 8.17 5.38
C GLU A 61 8.14 7.10 4.76
N LEU A 62 7.66 5.85 4.65
CA LEU A 62 8.41 4.80 3.97
C LEU A 62 8.68 5.19 2.51
N GLY A 63 7.67 5.69 1.79
CA GLY A 63 7.85 6.18 0.42
C GLY A 63 8.93 7.27 0.34
N SER A 64 8.93 8.20 1.29
CA SER A 64 9.95 9.25 1.42
C SER A 64 11.35 8.67 1.65
N GLU A 65 11.53 7.78 2.63
CA GLU A 65 12.81 7.12 2.94
C GLU A 65 13.34 6.31 1.75
N LEU A 66 12.43 5.71 0.95
CA LEU A 66 12.78 4.96 -0.25
C LEU A 66 13.10 5.85 -1.47
N GLY A 67 12.95 7.18 -1.36
CA GLY A 67 13.33 8.19 -2.36
C GLY A 67 12.17 8.76 -3.18
N PHE A 68 10.94 8.35 -2.91
CA PHE A 68 9.76 8.80 -3.64
C PHE A 68 9.19 10.10 -3.06
N MET A 69 8.31 10.74 -3.83
CA MET A 69 7.38 11.73 -3.32
C MET A 69 6.06 11.02 -3.01
N ALA A 70 5.76 10.83 -1.73
CA ALA A 70 4.50 10.25 -1.29
C ALA A 70 3.41 11.33 -1.11
N VAL A 71 2.22 11.07 -1.64
CA VAL A 71 1.07 11.97 -1.61
C VAL A 71 -0.09 11.24 -0.96
N ALA A 72 -0.63 11.79 0.13
CA ALA A 72 -1.82 11.27 0.78
C ALA A 72 -3.08 11.59 -0.04
N GLU A 73 -4.06 10.69 -0.05
CA GLU A 73 -5.39 10.90 -0.66
C GLU A 73 -5.31 11.42 -2.11
N CYS A 74 -4.36 10.90 -2.88
CA CYS A 74 -4.08 11.44 -4.21
C CYS A 74 -5.22 11.06 -5.17
N PRO A 75 -5.89 12.04 -5.80
CA PRO A 75 -6.98 11.76 -6.73
C PRO A 75 -6.44 11.08 -7.99
N VAL A 76 -7.10 9.99 -8.36
CA VAL A 76 -6.78 9.27 -9.58
C VAL A 76 -7.31 10.05 -10.81
N PRO A 77 -6.60 10.07 -11.95
CA PRO A 77 -7.08 10.69 -13.18
C PRO A 77 -8.45 10.20 -13.62
N MET A 78 -9.14 11.01 -14.44
CA MET A 78 -10.45 10.66 -15.01
C MET A 78 -11.53 10.42 -13.94
N THR A 79 -11.65 11.34 -12.97
CA THR A 79 -12.63 11.29 -11.85
C THR A 79 -14.10 11.40 -12.24
N HIS A 80 -14.43 11.64 -13.51
CA HIS A 80 -15.80 11.85 -14.00
C HIS A 80 -16.76 10.66 -13.75
N GLY A 81 -16.24 9.47 -13.41
CA GLY A 81 -17.04 8.30 -13.04
C GLY A 81 -17.15 8.06 -11.53
N ALA A 82 -16.01 7.99 -10.83
CA ALA A 82 -15.95 7.77 -9.37
C ALA A 82 -14.74 8.51 -8.78
N ASP A 83 -14.93 9.10 -7.59
CA ASP A 83 -13.89 9.75 -6.80
C ASP A 83 -13.06 8.68 -6.08
N ILE A 84 -12.04 8.17 -6.77
CA ILE A 84 -11.07 7.22 -6.21
C ILE A 84 -9.83 8.02 -5.81
N ARG A 85 -9.42 7.84 -4.55
CA ARG A 85 -8.22 8.42 -3.97
C ARG A 85 -7.51 7.30 -3.24
N SER A 86 -6.27 7.04 -3.63
CA SER A 86 -5.45 6.10 -2.87
C SER A 86 -4.95 6.79 -1.61
N ASP A 87 -5.04 6.08 -0.49
CA ASP A 87 -4.63 6.57 0.82
C ASP A 87 -3.17 7.06 0.81
N SER A 88 -2.30 6.39 0.05
CA SER A 88 -0.95 6.84 -0.28
C SER A 88 -0.58 6.51 -1.73
N THR A 89 0.00 7.49 -2.43
CA THR A 89 0.46 7.39 -3.82
C THR A 89 1.91 7.85 -3.92
N TRP A 90 2.79 7.01 -4.45
CA TRP A 90 4.23 7.31 -4.52
C TRP A 90 4.65 7.62 -5.95
N PHE A 91 5.29 8.77 -6.14
CA PHE A 91 5.84 9.20 -7.43
C PHE A 91 7.36 9.19 -7.38
N SER A 92 7.98 8.62 -8.41
CA SER A 92 9.36 8.98 -8.74
C SER A 92 9.46 10.47 -9.02
N ARG A 93 10.53 11.10 -8.53
CA ARG A 93 10.76 12.55 -8.70
C ARG A 93 11.06 12.94 -10.15
N THR A 94 11.24 11.97 -11.03
CA THR A 94 11.54 12.18 -12.45
C THR A 94 10.37 11.85 -13.38
N GLN A 95 9.28 11.26 -12.85
CA GLN A 95 8.13 10.82 -13.63
C GLN A 95 6.85 11.54 -13.18
N ARG A 96 5.85 11.58 -14.06
CA ARG A 96 4.55 12.21 -13.80
C ARG A 96 3.44 11.20 -13.48
N THR A 97 3.80 9.94 -13.36
CA THR A 97 2.92 8.82 -13.04
C THR A 97 3.45 8.13 -11.79
N PRO A 98 2.57 7.54 -10.97
CA PRO A 98 2.99 6.90 -9.74
C PRO A 98 3.62 5.53 -9.98
N ASP A 99 4.57 5.17 -9.13
CA ASP A 99 5.22 3.87 -9.08
C ASP A 99 4.48 2.90 -8.15
N ALA A 100 3.85 3.42 -7.08
CA ALA A 100 3.10 2.62 -6.12
C ALA A 100 1.79 3.29 -5.67
N LEU A 101 0.77 2.46 -5.44
CA LEU A 101 -0.53 2.85 -4.87
C LEU A 101 -0.82 1.99 -3.65
N ILE A 102 -1.34 2.60 -2.59
CA ILE A 102 -1.58 1.95 -1.30
C ILE A 102 -2.98 2.29 -0.77
N GLU A 103 -3.66 1.27 -0.24
CA GLU A 103 -4.85 1.41 0.60
C GLU A 103 -4.55 0.82 1.98
N PHE A 104 -5.10 1.41 3.03
CA PHE A 104 -4.92 1.02 4.43
C PHE A 104 -6.27 0.93 5.15
N GLU A 105 -6.83 -0.26 5.29
CA GLU A 105 -8.20 -0.44 5.80
C GLU A 105 -8.27 -1.32 7.05
N ARG A 106 -9.25 -1.07 7.91
CA ARG A 106 -9.51 -1.94 9.06
C ARG A 106 -10.10 -3.27 8.60
N PHE A 107 -9.59 -4.34 9.19
CA PHE A 107 -10.16 -5.67 9.08
C PHE A 107 -10.56 -6.21 10.46
N ASP A 108 -11.82 -6.62 10.58
CA ASP A 108 -12.44 -7.07 11.83
C ASP A 108 -12.67 -8.59 11.89
N GLY A 109 -12.26 -9.35 10.87
CA GLY A 109 -12.47 -10.80 10.80
C GLY A 109 -13.82 -11.24 10.24
N THR A 110 -14.68 -10.29 9.84
CA THR A 110 -16.03 -10.59 9.33
C THR A 110 -16.11 -10.60 7.81
N ASP A 111 -17.18 -11.17 7.26
CA ASP A 111 -17.50 -11.08 5.82
C ASP A 111 -17.67 -9.64 5.35
N ARG A 112 -18.15 -8.75 6.24
CA ARG A 112 -18.25 -7.32 5.94
C ARG A 112 -16.85 -6.71 5.82
N GLY A 113 -15.94 -7.04 6.73
CA GLY A 113 -14.53 -6.66 6.65
C GLY A 113 -13.86 -7.19 5.38
N GLN A 114 -14.16 -8.42 4.99
CA GLN A 114 -13.65 -9.02 3.75
C GLN A 114 -14.13 -8.26 2.51
N LYS A 115 -15.41 -7.87 2.47
CA LYS A 115 -15.97 -7.06 1.37
C LYS A 115 -15.33 -5.69 1.30
N LYS A 116 -15.10 -5.02 2.44
CA LYS A 116 -14.39 -3.73 2.49
C LYS A 116 -12.97 -3.84 1.92
N LEU A 117 -12.22 -4.88 2.29
CA LEU A 117 -10.90 -5.11 1.70
C LEU A 117 -10.96 -5.39 0.19
N ASP A 118 -11.94 -6.16 -0.29
CA ASP A 118 -12.15 -6.37 -1.73
C ASP A 118 -12.51 -5.07 -2.46
N GLU A 119 -13.33 -4.20 -1.85
CA GLU A 119 -13.63 -2.85 -2.38
C GLU A 119 -12.36 -2.00 -2.50
N LYS A 120 -11.50 -2.00 -1.47
CA LYS A 120 -10.22 -1.28 -1.52
C LYS A 120 -9.27 -1.85 -2.57
N LEU A 121 -9.19 -3.17 -2.72
CA LEU A 121 -8.43 -3.80 -3.80
C LEU A 121 -8.97 -3.40 -5.19
N CYS A 122 -10.29 -3.38 -5.36
CA CYS A 122 -10.92 -2.92 -6.59
C CYS A 122 -10.54 -1.45 -6.89
N ASN A 123 -10.53 -0.59 -5.88
CA ASN A 123 -10.07 0.79 -6.02
C ASN A 123 -8.61 0.86 -6.51
N LEU A 124 -7.69 0.06 -5.93
CA LEU A 124 -6.29 0.00 -6.39
C LEU A 124 -6.15 -0.44 -7.85
N LEU A 125 -6.88 -1.48 -8.25
CA LEU A 125 -6.84 -2.01 -9.61
C LEU A 125 -7.41 -1.01 -10.62
N GLU A 126 -8.54 -0.38 -10.29
CA GLU A 126 -9.12 0.67 -11.13
C GLU A 126 -8.22 1.92 -11.17
N ALA A 127 -7.60 2.27 -10.05
CA ALA A 127 -6.64 3.36 -9.99
C ALA A 127 -5.44 3.11 -10.89
N SER A 128 -4.85 1.92 -10.83
CA SER A 128 -3.76 1.50 -11.73
C SER A 128 -4.13 1.67 -13.20
N MET A 129 -5.30 1.15 -13.61
CA MET A 129 -5.81 1.28 -14.98
C MET A 129 -5.97 2.74 -15.39
N ARG A 130 -6.51 3.60 -14.52
CA ARG A 130 -6.71 5.04 -14.80
C ARG A 130 -5.40 5.82 -14.86
N TRP A 131 -4.34 5.32 -14.21
CA TRP A 131 -2.96 5.78 -14.38
C TRP A 131 -2.26 5.18 -15.60
N GLY A 132 -2.98 4.44 -16.46
CA GLY A 132 -2.42 3.82 -17.66
C GLY A 132 -1.53 2.62 -17.37
N ASP A 133 -1.81 1.87 -16.30
CA ASP A 133 -1.03 0.74 -15.81
C ASP A 133 0.44 1.09 -15.48
N ALA A 134 0.69 2.36 -15.15
CA ALA A 134 2.01 2.86 -14.76
C ALA A 134 2.52 2.34 -13.40
N PRO A 135 1.69 2.19 -12.35
CA PRO A 135 2.15 1.64 -11.08
C PRO A 135 2.75 0.24 -11.24
N THR A 136 3.92 0.05 -10.64
CA THR A 136 4.63 -1.23 -10.63
C THR A 136 4.30 -2.05 -9.39
N VAL A 137 3.78 -1.43 -8.33
CA VAL A 137 3.37 -2.08 -7.08
C VAL A 137 2.01 -1.54 -6.60
N LEU A 138 1.08 -2.43 -6.26
CA LEU A 138 -0.15 -2.11 -5.53
C LEU A 138 -0.08 -2.76 -4.15
N ILE A 139 -0.45 -2.02 -3.10
CA ILE A 139 -0.39 -2.51 -1.73
C ILE A 139 -1.77 -2.41 -1.10
N LEU A 140 -2.39 -3.56 -0.87
CA LEU A 140 -3.54 -3.65 0.03
C LEU A 140 -3.00 -3.86 1.43
N SER A 141 -3.06 -2.83 2.27
CA SER A 141 -2.66 -2.91 3.67
C SER A 141 -3.91 -2.98 4.55
N ALA A 142 -3.88 -3.89 5.51
CA ALA A 142 -4.97 -4.06 6.47
C ALA A 142 -4.45 -3.94 7.89
N TRP A 143 -5.27 -3.41 8.80
CA TRP A 143 -4.98 -3.47 10.23
C TRP A 143 -6.10 -4.13 11.01
N SER A 144 -5.74 -4.84 12.07
CA SER A 144 -6.70 -5.52 12.94
C SER A 144 -6.33 -5.37 14.40
N LYS A 145 -7.34 -5.25 15.27
CA LYS A 145 -7.14 -5.35 16.73
C LYS A 145 -7.35 -6.79 17.19
N GLY A 146 -6.42 -7.29 17.98
CA GLY A 146 -6.41 -8.65 18.47
C GLY A 146 -6.22 -9.71 17.38
N VAL A 147 -6.42 -10.96 17.77
CA VAL A 147 -6.37 -12.11 16.85
C VAL A 147 -7.73 -12.25 16.17
N VAL A 148 -7.78 -11.83 14.90
CA VAL A 148 -8.90 -12.09 14.00
C VAL A 148 -8.53 -13.15 12.97
N SER A 149 -9.53 -13.74 12.31
CA SER A 149 -9.31 -14.61 11.14
C SER A 149 -8.42 -13.92 10.10
N ALA A 150 -7.73 -14.68 9.26
CA ALA A 150 -7.01 -14.07 8.15
C ALA A 150 -8.01 -13.72 7.03
N PRO A 151 -7.84 -12.59 6.32
CA PRO A 151 -8.58 -12.33 5.09
C PRO A 151 -8.40 -13.46 4.08
N ASN A 152 -9.46 -13.76 3.33
CA ASN A 152 -9.42 -14.74 2.26
C ASN A 152 -8.69 -14.15 1.05
N LYS A 153 -7.41 -14.52 0.90
CA LYS A 153 -6.54 -14.03 -0.18
C LYS A 153 -6.91 -14.60 -1.55
N ASP A 154 -7.61 -15.75 -1.62
CA ASP A 154 -7.99 -16.34 -2.90
C ASP A 154 -8.99 -15.45 -3.65
N VAL A 155 -9.87 -14.76 -2.92
CA VAL A 155 -10.78 -13.75 -3.48
C VAL A 155 -9.99 -12.61 -4.12
N PHE A 156 -8.95 -12.11 -3.44
CA PHE A 156 -8.07 -11.06 -3.96
C PHE A 156 -7.32 -11.51 -5.20
N LEU A 157 -6.73 -12.71 -5.17
CA LEU A 157 -6.03 -13.30 -6.32
C LEU A 157 -6.97 -13.47 -7.52
N GLN A 158 -8.19 -13.95 -7.28
CA GLN A 158 -9.18 -14.09 -8.33
C GLN A 158 -9.54 -12.73 -8.95
N ARG A 159 -9.75 -11.70 -8.12
CA ARG A 159 -10.02 -10.33 -8.58
C ARG A 159 -8.90 -9.81 -9.49
N CYS A 160 -7.65 -9.95 -9.06
CA CYS A 160 -6.49 -9.52 -9.85
C CYS A 160 -6.33 -10.28 -11.17
N ARG A 161 -6.61 -11.59 -11.18
CA ARG A 161 -6.44 -12.46 -12.36
C ARG A 161 -7.58 -12.38 -13.38
N GLN A 162 -8.78 -12.06 -12.95
CA GLN A 162 -9.97 -12.03 -13.82
C GLN A 162 -10.36 -10.61 -14.22
N GLY A 163 -9.94 -9.60 -13.47
CA GLY A 163 -10.50 -8.26 -13.57
C GLY A 163 -11.94 -8.23 -13.04
N PHE A 164 -12.61 -7.10 -13.24
CA PHE A 164 -13.99 -6.91 -12.79
C PHE A 164 -14.66 -5.75 -13.50
N LYS A 165 -15.98 -5.64 -13.37
CA LYS A 165 -16.73 -4.45 -13.78
C LYS A 165 -16.96 -3.56 -12.57
N SER A 166 -16.53 -2.31 -12.63
CA SER A 166 -16.68 -1.36 -11.53
C SER A 166 -18.13 -0.94 -11.33
N SER A 167 -18.42 -0.28 -10.20
CA SER A 167 -19.76 0.21 -9.86
C SER A 167 -20.34 1.20 -10.89
N VAL A 168 -19.47 1.89 -11.62
CA VAL A 168 -19.82 2.83 -12.70
C VAL A 168 -19.86 2.18 -14.08
N GLY A 169 -19.68 0.85 -14.12
CA GLY A 169 -19.79 0.04 -15.33
C GLY A 169 -18.53 -0.04 -16.17
N ALA A 170 -17.40 0.53 -15.72
CA ALA A 170 -16.12 0.42 -16.42
C ALA A 170 -15.56 -1.00 -16.27
N GLN A 171 -15.00 -1.56 -17.35
CA GLN A 171 -14.31 -2.85 -17.29
C GLN A 171 -12.87 -2.63 -16.86
N VAL A 172 -12.52 -3.12 -15.67
CA VAL A 172 -11.14 -3.17 -15.17
C VAL A 172 -10.54 -4.51 -15.61
N PRO A 173 -9.43 -4.52 -16.37
CA PRO A 173 -8.81 -5.74 -16.86
C PRO A 173 -8.06 -6.49 -15.75
N ALA A 174 -7.66 -7.72 -16.04
CA ALA A 174 -6.74 -8.46 -15.18
C ALA A 174 -5.34 -7.83 -15.20
N ILE A 175 -4.65 -7.83 -14.05
CA ILE A 175 -3.31 -7.27 -13.91
C ILE A 175 -2.24 -8.29 -14.31
N ARG A 176 -1.17 -7.83 -14.97
CA ARG A 176 -0.11 -8.73 -15.50
C ARG A 176 1.32 -8.34 -15.14
N ASN A 177 1.61 -7.04 -15.11
CA ASN A 177 2.99 -6.53 -14.97
C ASN A 177 3.22 -5.77 -13.66
N THR A 178 2.23 -5.76 -12.77
CA THR A 178 2.26 -5.02 -11.52
C THR A 178 2.23 -6.01 -10.37
N ALA A 179 3.15 -5.86 -9.43
CA ALA A 179 3.15 -6.66 -8.22
C ALA A 179 2.00 -6.25 -7.30
N VAL A 180 1.34 -7.22 -6.66
CA VAL A 180 0.31 -6.94 -5.66
C VAL A 180 0.80 -7.47 -4.32
N LEU A 181 0.95 -6.57 -3.36
CA LEU A 181 1.37 -6.88 -2.00
C LEU A 181 0.18 -6.81 -1.05
N PHE A 182 0.19 -7.71 -0.07
CA PHE A 182 -0.72 -7.66 1.05
C PHE A 182 0.07 -7.42 2.33
N SER A 183 -0.22 -6.32 3.01
CA SER A 183 0.41 -5.95 4.29
C SER A 183 -0.60 -6.04 5.42
N ARG A 184 -0.18 -6.51 6.59
CA ARG A 184 -1.02 -6.68 7.78
C ARG A 184 -0.38 -6.09 9.01
N PHE A 185 -1.05 -5.12 9.61
CA PHE A 185 -0.72 -4.53 10.90
C PHE A 185 -1.58 -5.18 11.99
N ILE A 186 -0.95 -5.91 12.92
CA ILE A 186 -1.65 -6.66 13.96
C ILE A 186 -1.40 -5.98 15.31
N PHE A 187 -2.44 -5.37 15.84
CA PHE A 187 -2.41 -4.69 17.13
C PHE A 187 -2.88 -5.62 18.25
N GLU A 188 -2.20 -5.57 19.39
CA GLU A 188 -2.69 -6.14 20.65
C GLU A 188 -3.39 -5.08 21.49
N ILE A 189 -4.36 -5.50 22.29
CA ILE A 189 -5.09 -4.63 23.22
C ILE A 189 -4.38 -4.72 24.57
N GLU A 190 -3.80 -3.61 25.01
CA GLU A 190 -3.18 -3.49 26.33
C GLU A 190 -4.23 -3.39 27.44
N ARG A 191 -3.81 -3.61 28.70
CA ARG A 191 -4.70 -3.51 29.87
C ARG A 191 -5.33 -2.12 30.03
N SER A 192 -4.66 -1.08 29.56
CA SER A 192 -5.15 0.30 29.51
C SER A 192 -6.25 0.53 28.47
N GLY A 193 -6.52 -0.45 27.58
CA GLY A 193 -7.43 -0.31 26.44
C GLY A 193 -6.81 0.35 25.21
N THR A 194 -5.53 0.71 25.26
CA THR A 194 -4.78 1.17 24.08
C THR A 194 -4.34 0.00 23.21
N LEU A 195 -4.14 0.27 21.94
CA LEU A 195 -3.62 -0.67 20.95
C LEU A 195 -2.11 -0.48 20.77
N LEU A 196 -1.36 -1.58 20.74
CA LEU A 196 0.06 -1.61 20.36
C LEU A 196 0.26 -2.54 19.18
N LEU A 197 0.90 -2.05 18.13
CA LEU A 197 1.31 -2.85 16.99
C LEU A 197 2.42 -3.80 17.43
N LYS A 198 2.16 -5.11 17.36
CA LYS A 198 3.12 -6.15 17.76
C LYS A 198 3.69 -6.92 16.59
N GLN A 199 2.98 -6.89 15.46
CA GLN A 199 3.41 -7.62 14.29
C GLN A 199 2.98 -6.90 13.03
N ILE A 200 3.89 -6.84 12.07
CA ILE A 200 3.60 -6.50 10.68
C ILE A 200 4.00 -7.71 9.83
N ARG A 201 3.22 -7.98 8.80
CA ARG A 201 3.58 -8.95 7.76
C ARG A 201 3.33 -8.30 6.41
N CYS A 202 4.29 -8.38 5.50
CA CYS A 202 4.08 -7.98 4.11
C CYS A 202 4.47 -9.15 3.21
N GLU A 203 3.57 -9.53 2.32
CA GLU A 203 3.77 -10.65 1.41
C GLU A 203 3.29 -10.31 0.01
N ARG A 204 3.89 -10.97 -0.98
CA ARG A 204 3.49 -10.86 -2.37
C ARG A 204 2.32 -11.80 -2.67
N LEU A 205 1.22 -11.25 -3.17
CA LEU A 205 0.08 -12.02 -3.70
C LEU A 205 0.32 -12.42 -5.17
N MET A 206 0.83 -11.49 -5.98
CA MET A 206 1.13 -11.66 -7.41
C MET A 206 2.44 -11.00 -7.79
#